data_AF-A0A944RBQ5-F1
#
_entry.id   AF-A0A944RBQ5-F1
#
_cell.length_a   1.000
_cell.length_b   1.000
_cell.length_c   1.000
_cell.angle_alpha   90.00
_cell.angle_beta   90.00
_cell.angle_gamma   90.00
#
_symmetry.space_group_name_H-M   'P 1'
#
loop_
_entity.id
_entity.type
_entity.pdbx_description
1 polymer ?
#
loop_
_entity_poly.entity_id
_entity_poly.type
_entity_poly.pdbx_seq_one_letter_code
_entity_poly.pdbx_strand_id
1 'polypeptide(L)'
;MLELIKRRFGRTATAEELLAKLIAHPAHTWIRNQPIMLRAIKLIYNSFDRPSRHFFTYTTLLILPATGKLSSAISSPSGGNVILVYPGLEQILSSGSWVNGVAILAHELGHIRLQHSGKGTDINRAQLEADRFAFQCGFGEELLQTLFEYDGNQLIQARIRHLNHCLAAKNQV
;
A
#
# COMPACT_ATOMS: atom_id res chain seq x y z
N MET A 1 -9.91 -15.62 -33.37
CA MET A 1 -9.11 -15.89 -32.14
C MET A 1 -8.36 -14.64 -31.64
N LEU A 2 -7.77 -13.81 -32.52
CA LEU A 2 -7.16 -12.52 -32.17
C LEU A 2 -8.15 -11.45 -31.65
N GLU A 3 -9.43 -11.50 -32.06
CA GLU A 3 -10.47 -10.58 -31.55
C GLU A 3 -10.93 -10.89 -30.12
N LEU A 4 -10.86 -12.15 -29.67
CA LEU A 4 -11.20 -12.55 -28.30
C LEU A 4 -10.14 -12.11 -27.29
N ILE A 5 -8.89 -11.97 -27.73
CA ILE A 5 -7.79 -11.42 -26.91
C ILE A 5 -7.90 -9.89 -26.81
N LYS A 6 -8.32 -9.21 -27.88
CA LYS A 6 -8.57 -7.75 -27.86
C LYS A 6 -9.74 -7.37 -26.94
N ARG A 7 -10.76 -8.23 -26.81
CA ARG A 7 -11.91 -8.03 -25.90
C ARG A 7 -11.58 -8.10 -24.41
N ARG A 8 -10.39 -8.59 -24.03
CA ARG A 8 -9.98 -8.77 -22.62
C ARG A 8 -9.23 -7.58 -22.03
N PHE A 9 -9.01 -6.50 -22.80
CA PHE A 9 -8.71 -5.19 -22.22
C PHE A 9 -10.02 -4.54 -21.76
N GLY A 10 -10.66 -5.16 -20.77
CA GLY A 10 -11.83 -4.61 -20.10
C GLY A 10 -11.51 -3.21 -19.57
N ARG A 11 -12.54 -2.35 -19.54
CA ARG A 11 -12.47 -1.01 -18.94
C ARG A 11 -11.69 -1.08 -17.63
N THR A 12 -10.65 -0.25 -17.47
CA THR A 12 -9.93 -0.16 -16.20
C THR A 12 -10.93 0.31 -15.14
N ALA A 13 -11.03 -0.43 -14.04
CA ALA A 13 -11.90 -0.05 -12.94
C ALA A 13 -11.50 1.33 -12.40
N THR A 14 -12.48 2.16 -12.06
CA THR A 14 -12.21 3.44 -11.38
C THR A 14 -11.72 3.18 -9.95
N ALA A 15 -11.07 4.17 -9.34
CA ALA A 15 -10.70 4.09 -7.92
C ALA A 15 -11.93 3.84 -7.02
N GLU A 16 -13.08 4.41 -7.40
CA GLU A 16 -14.36 4.23 -6.72
C GLU A 16 -14.90 2.80 -6.83
N GLU A 17 -14.81 2.19 -8.01
CA GLU A 17 -15.25 0.80 -8.22
C GLU A 17 -14.38 -0.20 -7.45
N LEU A 18 -13.06 0.04 -7.45
CA LEU A 18 -12.11 -0.73 -6.66
C LEU A 18 -12.39 -0.64 -5.17
N LEU A 19 -12.59 0.59 -4.69
CA LEU A 19 -12.94 0.85 -3.31
C LEU A 19 -14.26 0.18 -2.95
N ALA A 20 -15.29 0.32 -3.79
CA ALA A 20 -16.60 -0.29 -3.54
C ALA A 20 -16.49 -1.81 -3.42
N LYS A 21 -15.73 -2.46 -4.32
CA LYS A 21 -15.47 -3.90 -4.26
C LYS A 21 -14.73 -4.28 -2.97
N LEU A 22 -13.66 -3.56 -2.61
CA LEU A 22 -12.89 -3.83 -1.41
C LEU A 22 -13.79 -3.70 -0.17
N ILE A 23 -14.45 -2.55 -0.02
CA ILE A 23 -15.23 -2.20 1.17
C ILE A 23 -16.49 -3.06 1.32
N ALA A 24 -17.04 -3.60 0.22
CA ALA A 24 -18.19 -4.52 0.27
C ALA A 24 -17.86 -5.89 0.87
N HIS A 25 -16.58 -6.26 0.99
CA HIS A 25 -16.21 -7.55 1.56
C HIS A 25 -16.69 -7.68 3.02
N PRO A 26 -17.27 -8.83 3.44
CA PRO A 26 -17.79 -9.01 4.80
C PRO A 26 -16.74 -8.76 5.90
N ALA A 27 -15.49 -9.17 5.65
CA ALA A 27 -14.37 -8.95 6.57
C ALA A 27 -14.01 -7.47 6.79
N HIS A 28 -14.51 -6.54 5.96
CA HIS A 28 -14.23 -5.10 6.07
C HIS A 28 -15.35 -4.31 6.75
N THR A 29 -16.22 -4.97 7.49
CA THR A 29 -17.25 -4.30 8.30
C THR A 29 -16.64 -3.31 9.28
N TRP A 30 -15.50 -3.64 9.88
CA TRP A 30 -14.78 -2.75 10.79
C TRP A 30 -14.29 -1.46 10.08
N ILE A 31 -13.81 -1.57 8.84
CA ILE A 31 -13.37 -0.42 8.02
C ILE A 31 -14.55 0.52 7.74
N ARG A 32 -15.72 -0.04 7.41
CA ARG A 32 -16.95 0.76 7.18
C ARG A 32 -17.36 1.54 8.41
N ASN A 33 -17.08 1.00 9.59
CA ASN A 33 -17.40 1.62 10.89
C ASN A 33 -16.26 2.51 11.43
N GLN A 34 -15.15 2.66 10.68
CA GLN A 34 -13.96 3.43 11.07
C GLN A 34 -13.72 4.54 10.02
N PRO A 35 -14.27 5.75 10.21
CA PRO A 35 -14.22 6.82 9.21
C PRO A 35 -12.81 7.16 8.74
N ILE A 36 -11.83 7.12 9.66
CA ILE A 36 -10.44 7.47 9.36
C ILE A 36 -9.75 6.41 8.51
N MET A 37 -9.98 5.12 8.78
CA MET A 37 -9.47 4.02 7.96
C MET A 37 -10.11 4.05 6.55
N LEU A 38 -11.41 4.28 6.47
CA LEU A 38 -12.10 4.44 5.18
C LEU A 38 -11.54 5.62 4.38
N ARG A 39 -11.23 6.74 5.05
CA ARG A 39 -10.59 7.91 4.43
C ARG A 39 -9.18 7.59 3.93
N ALA A 40 -8.38 6.88 4.73
CA ALA A 40 -7.03 6.45 4.35
C ALA A 40 -7.06 5.56 3.10
N ILE A 41 -7.91 4.55 3.09
CA ILE A 41 -8.05 3.64 1.94
C ILE A 41 -8.53 4.40 0.69
N LYS A 42 -9.52 5.29 0.83
CA LYS A 42 -9.96 6.17 -0.27
C LYS A 42 -8.80 6.97 -0.86
N LEU A 43 -7.99 7.57 0.00
CA LEU A 43 -6.87 8.40 -0.42
C LEU A 43 -5.84 7.59 -1.23
N ILE A 44 -5.50 6.38 -0.77
CA ILE A 44 -4.55 5.50 -1.47
C ILE A 44 -5.12 4.99 -2.81
N TYR A 45 -6.37 4.57 -2.85
CA TYR A 45 -6.95 4.06 -4.10
C TYR A 45 -7.07 5.15 -5.18
N ASN A 46 -7.27 6.40 -4.76
CA ASN A 46 -7.27 7.54 -5.67
C ASN A 46 -5.87 7.89 -6.22
N SER A 47 -4.80 7.49 -5.55
CA SER A 47 -3.43 7.73 -6.01
C SER A 47 -2.88 6.64 -6.93
N PHE A 48 -3.61 5.54 -7.15
CA PHE A 48 -3.12 4.44 -7.97
C PHE A 48 -3.04 4.78 -9.47
N ASP A 49 -1.92 4.40 -10.07
CA ASP A 49 -1.75 4.38 -11.51
C ASP A 49 -2.65 3.33 -12.19
N ARG A 50 -2.70 3.34 -13.52
CA ARG A 50 -3.54 2.40 -14.29
C ARG A 50 -3.14 0.93 -14.04
N PRO A 51 -1.86 0.53 -14.09
CA PRO A 51 -1.43 -0.83 -13.77
C PRO A 51 -1.84 -1.30 -12.37
N SER A 52 -1.71 -0.48 -11.34
CA SER A 52 -2.05 -0.86 -9.96
C SER A 52 -3.55 -0.96 -9.76
N ARG A 53 -4.34 -0.06 -10.37
CA ARG A 53 -5.79 -0.20 -10.42
C ARG A 53 -6.21 -1.52 -11.06
N HIS A 54 -5.62 -1.87 -12.20
CA HIS A 54 -5.89 -3.15 -12.85
C HIS A 54 -5.54 -4.33 -11.92
N PHE A 55 -4.37 -4.34 -11.31
CA PHE A 55 -3.96 -5.40 -10.38
C PHE A 55 -4.95 -5.59 -9.22
N PHE A 56 -5.27 -4.53 -8.48
CA PHE A 56 -6.19 -4.61 -7.33
C PHE A 56 -7.65 -4.87 -7.74
N THR A 57 -8.01 -4.70 -9.02
CA THR A 57 -9.35 -5.08 -9.54
C THR A 57 -9.54 -6.60 -9.49
N TYR A 58 -8.49 -7.37 -9.79
CA TYR A 58 -8.58 -8.81 -9.96
C TYR A 58 -7.97 -9.61 -8.79
N THR A 59 -7.29 -8.92 -7.88
CA THR A 59 -6.72 -9.51 -6.68
C THR A 59 -7.70 -9.44 -5.51
N THR A 60 -7.79 -10.49 -4.70
CA THR A 60 -8.49 -10.45 -3.41
C THR A 60 -7.54 -9.86 -2.36
N LEU A 61 -7.95 -8.74 -1.77
CA LEU A 61 -7.27 -8.05 -0.68
C LEU A 61 -8.17 -8.05 0.55
N LEU A 62 -7.66 -8.53 1.68
CA LEU A 62 -8.25 -8.41 2.99
C LEU A 62 -7.39 -7.48 3.84
N ILE A 63 -8.03 -6.59 4.60
CA ILE A 63 -7.39 -5.72 5.58
C ILE A 63 -8.06 -6.05 6.90
N LEU A 64 -7.28 -6.60 7.83
CA LEU A 64 -7.78 -7.17 9.08
C LEU A 64 -7.08 -6.53 10.27
N PRO A 65 -7.81 -6.21 11.36
CA PRO A 65 -7.17 -5.80 12.60
C PRO A 65 -6.41 -6.99 13.19
N ALA A 66 -5.28 -6.73 13.82
CA ALA A 66 -4.44 -7.75 14.44
C ALA A 66 -3.72 -7.19 15.68
N THR A 67 -3.08 -8.07 16.46
CA THR A 67 -2.22 -7.67 17.58
C THR A 67 -0.77 -7.50 17.10
N GLY A 68 -0.13 -6.36 17.37
CA GLY A 68 1.24 -6.03 16.92
C GLY A 68 1.57 -4.54 17.03
N LYS A 69 2.58 -4.04 16.30
CA LYS A 69 2.98 -2.61 16.34
C LYS A 69 2.42 -1.74 15.22
N LEU A 70 2.81 -1.94 13.96
CA LEU A 70 2.44 -1.07 12.83
C LEU A 70 1.48 -1.74 11.82
N SER A 71 2.01 -2.46 10.84
CA SER A 71 1.24 -3.33 9.93
C SER A 71 2.13 -4.41 9.34
N SER A 72 1.51 -5.41 8.70
CA SER A 72 2.23 -6.38 7.87
C SER A 72 1.39 -6.82 6.67
N ALA A 73 1.98 -6.84 5.47
CA ALA A 73 1.41 -7.48 4.29
C ALA A 73 1.83 -8.96 4.17
N ILE A 74 0.85 -9.83 3.97
CA ILE A 74 1.00 -11.26 3.74
C ILE A 74 0.30 -11.61 2.44
N SER A 75 1.00 -12.24 1.50
CA SER A 75 0.41 -12.74 0.26
C SER A 75 0.52 -14.26 0.20
N SER A 76 -0.57 -14.95 -0.14
CA SER A 76 -0.58 -16.40 -0.37
C SER A 76 -0.45 -16.72 -1.86
N PRO A 77 0.29 -17.78 -2.24
CA PRO A 77 0.30 -18.30 -3.62
C PRO A 77 -1.09 -18.65 -4.16
N SER A 78 -2.06 -18.95 -3.29
CA SER A 78 -3.46 -19.23 -3.65
C SER A 78 -4.29 -17.97 -3.97
N GLY A 79 -3.68 -16.78 -3.99
CA GLY A 79 -4.30 -15.54 -4.46
C GLY A 79 -4.95 -14.66 -3.39
N GLY A 80 -4.93 -15.07 -2.12
CA GLY A 80 -5.37 -14.23 -0.99
C GLY A 80 -4.25 -13.31 -0.51
N ASN A 81 -4.50 -12.00 -0.49
CA ASN A 81 -3.57 -11.01 0.06
C ASN A 81 -4.20 -10.38 1.30
N VAL A 82 -3.43 -10.26 2.37
CA VAL A 82 -3.87 -9.80 3.68
C VAL A 82 -2.94 -8.68 4.13
N ILE A 83 -3.51 -7.56 4.54
CA ILE A 83 -2.82 -6.55 5.34
C ILE A 83 -3.32 -6.68 6.77
N LEU A 84 -2.42 -6.97 7.69
CA LEU A 84 -2.68 -6.89 9.12
C LEU A 84 -2.44 -5.47 9.58
N VAL A 85 -3.46 -4.83 10.15
CA VAL A 85 -3.40 -3.50 10.75
C VAL A 85 -3.27 -3.67 12.26
N TYR A 86 -2.20 -3.14 12.84
CA TYR A 86 -1.96 -3.23 14.28
C TYR A 86 -2.35 -1.93 14.99
N PRO A 87 -2.54 -1.94 16.33
CA PRO A 87 -3.01 -0.78 17.08
C PRO A 87 -2.14 0.48 16.95
N GLY A 88 -0.83 0.34 16.77
CA GLY A 88 0.05 1.51 16.57
C GLY A 88 -0.23 2.24 15.25
N LEU A 89 -0.57 1.51 14.18
CA LEU A 89 -1.02 2.15 12.94
C LEU A 89 -2.38 2.82 13.11
N GLU A 90 -3.31 2.19 13.83
CA GLU A 90 -4.61 2.82 14.15
C GLU A 90 -4.44 4.12 14.96
N GLN A 91 -3.49 4.15 15.89
CA GLN A 91 -3.13 5.33 16.66
C GLN A 91 -2.57 6.44 15.76
N ILE A 92 -1.62 6.11 14.85
CA ILE A 92 -1.08 7.08 13.90
C ILE A 92 -2.20 7.62 13.01
N LEU A 93 -3.04 6.75 12.45
CA LEU A 93 -4.18 7.14 11.62
C LEU A 93 -5.17 8.03 12.37
N SER A 94 -5.34 7.85 13.68
CA SER A 94 -6.24 8.66 14.50
C SER A 94 -5.60 9.95 15.04
N SER A 95 -4.32 10.20 14.74
CA SER A 95 -3.55 11.34 15.25
C SER A 95 -3.55 12.54 14.28
N GLY A 96 -2.88 13.63 14.67
CA GLY A 96 -2.59 14.75 13.77
C GLY A 96 -1.71 14.39 12.57
N SER A 97 -0.96 13.29 12.67
CA SER A 97 -0.04 12.78 11.63
C SER A 97 -0.66 11.64 10.82
N TRP A 98 -1.98 11.61 10.65
CA TRP A 98 -2.69 10.49 10.01
C TRP A 98 -2.18 10.13 8.61
N VAL A 99 -1.64 11.08 7.85
CA VAL A 99 -1.06 10.84 6.51
C VAL A 99 0.19 9.96 6.59
N ASN A 100 0.94 9.98 7.70
CA ASN A 100 2.03 9.03 7.94
C ASN A 100 1.51 7.59 8.01
N GLY A 101 0.33 7.39 8.63
CA GLY A 101 -0.36 6.10 8.62
C GLY A 101 -0.81 5.67 7.21
N VAL A 102 -1.25 6.62 6.39
CA VAL A 102 -1.57 6.37 4.97
C VAL A 102 -0.33 5.92 4.21
N ALA A 103 0.82 6.56 4.46
CA ALA A 103 2.09 6.23 3.83
C ALA A 103 2.56 4.80 4.17
N ILE A 104 2.41 4.38 5.43
CA ILE A 104 2.67 3.00 5.87
C ILE A 104 1.77 2.02 5.11
N LEU A 105 0.45 2.28 5.03
CA LEU A 105 -0.47 1.42 4.28
C LEU A 105 -0.11 1.35 2.79
N ALA A 106 0.31 2.46 2.18
CA ALA A 106 0.75 2.47 0.79
C ALA A 106 2.00 1.60 0.59
N HIS A 107 2.95 1.62 1.52
CA HIS A 107 4.12 0.74 1.52
C HIS A 107 3.71 -0.75 1.57
N GLU A 108 2.78 -1.14 2.46
CA GLU A 108 2.27 -2.51 2.52
C GLU A 108 1.57 -2.95 1.23
N LEU A 109 0.80 -2.05 0.61
CA LEU A 109 0.19 -2.29 -0.70
C LEU A 109 1.24 -2.47 -1.80
N GLY A 110 2.39 -1.79 -1.68
CA GLY A 110 3.56 -1.98 -2.55
C GLY A 110 4.10 -3.40 -2.48
N HIS A 111 4.23 -3.97 -1.28
CA HIS A 111 4.64 -5.38 -1.12
C HIS A 111 3.70 -6.35 -1.85
N ILE A 112 2.39 -6.11 -1.77
CA ILE A 112 1.38 -6.94 -2.43
C ILE A 112 1.44 -6.76 -3.95
N ARG A 113 1.48 -5.50 -4.41
CA ARG A 113 1.50 -5.14 -5.83
C ARG A 113 2.71 -5.72 -6.57
N LEU A 114 3.84 -5.82 -5.88
CA LEU A 114 5.10 -6.32 -6.43
C LEU A 114 5.33 -7.81 -6.11
N GLN A 115 4.42 -8.42 -5.36
CA GLN A 115 4.40 -9.85 -5.02
C GLN A 115 5.63 -10.29 -4.22
N HIS A 116 6.05 -9.48 -3.25
CA HIS A 116 7.26 -9.73 -2.46
C HIS A 116 7.17 -10.98 -1.58
N SER A 117 5.98 -11.38 -1.10
CA SER A 117 5.83 -12.56 -0.23
C SER A 117 6.06 -13.91 -0.93
N GLY A 118 6.03 -13.95 -2.27
CA GLY A 118 6.11 -15.20 -3.04
C GLY A 118 7.39 -15.40 -3.87
N LYS A 119 8.28 -14.40 -3.95
CA LYS A 119 9.34 -14.36 -4.98
C LYS A 119 10.77 -14.65 -4.50
N GLY A 120 10.98 -14.94 -3.22
CA GLY A 120 12.36 -15.02 -2.69
C GLY A 120 13.15 -13.72 -2.91
N THR A 121 12.43 -12.59 -3.06
CA THR A 121 13.05 -11.28 -3.22
C THR A 121 13.86 -10.97 -1.98
N ASP A 122 15.09 -10.49 -2.18
CA ASP A 122 15.92 -9.97 -1.11
C ASP A 122 15.15 -8.93 -0.28
N ILE A 123 15.22 -9.06 1.05
CA ILE A 123 14.41 -8.24 1.98
C ILE A 123 14.71 -6.76 1.79
N ASN A 124 15.99 -6.38 1.62
CA ASN A 124 16.36 -4.98 1.47
C ASN A 124 15.79 -4.44 0.16
N ARG A 125 15.94 -5.19 -0.94
CA ARG A 125 15.34 -4.81 -2.22
C ARG A 125 13.82 -4.68 -2.14
N ALA A 126 13.13 -5.63 -1.51
CA ALA A 126 11.68 -5.61 -1.37
C ALA A 126 11.18 -4.36 -0.62
N GLN A 127 11.92 -3.93 0.40
CA GLN A 127 11.62 -2.71 1.16
C GLN A 127 11.77 -1.45 0.30
N LEU A 128 12.89 -1.33 -0.44
CA LEU A 128 13.13 -0.17 -1.33
C LEU A 128 12.09 -0.10 -2.46
N GLU A 129 11.72 -1.23 -3.04
CA GLU A 129 10.70 -1.27 -4.09
C GLU A 129 9.31 -0.89 -3.56
N ALA A 130 8.96 -1.29 -2.32
CA ALA A 130 7.73 -0.89 -1.65
C ALA A 130 7.73 0.61 -1.28
N ASP A 131 8.86 1.15 -0.83
CA ASP A 131 9.03 2.59 -0.59
C ASP A 131 8.82 3.41 -1.87
N ARG A 132 9.40 2.93 -2.99
CA ARG A 132 9.21 3.54 -4.31
C ARG A 132 7.74 3.54 -4.72
N PHE A 133 7.01 2.47 -4.43
CA PHE A 133 5.58 2.41 -4.71
C PHE A 133 4.79 3.44 -3.89
N ALA A 134 5.06 3.57 -2.59
CA ALA A 134 4.44 4.59 -1.74
C ALA A 134 4.77 6.01 -2.22
N PHE A 135 6.03 6.26 -2.63
CA PHE A 135 6.45 7.51 -3.26
C PHE A 135 5.68 7.81 -4.55
N GLN A 136 5.50 6.82 -5.43
CA GLN A 136 4.72 6.96 -6.67
C GLN A 136 3.24 7.26 -6.39
N CYS A 137 2.72 6.81 -5.26
CA CYS A 137 1.39 7.15 -4.77
C CYS A 137 1.32 8.56 -4.12
N GLY A 138 2.45 9.27 -4.02
CA GLY A 138 2.51 10.63 -3.48
C GLY A 138 2.77 10.70 -1.98
N PHE A 139 3.09 9.59 -1.31
CA PHE A 139 3.27 9.54 0.16
C PHE A 139 4.73 9.38 0.60
N GLY A 140 5.67 9.85 -0.23
CA GLY A 140 7.10 9.65 0.00
C GLY A 140 7.66 10.46 1.18
N GLU A 141 7.16 11.68 1.38
CA GLU A 141 7.61 12.58 2.45
C GLU A 141 7.14 12.06 3.82
N GLU A 142 5.88 11.64 3.89
CA GLU A 142 5.26 11.10 5.11
C GLU A 142 5.85 9.75 5.50
N LEU A 143 6.19 8.91 4.51
CA LEU A 143 6.92 7.67 4.77
C LEU A 143 8.33 7.96 5.29
N LEU A 144 9.01 8.95 4.71
CA LEU A 144 10.33 9.37 5.16
C LEU A 144 10.30 9.90 6.61
N GLN A 145 9.31 10.73 6.95
CA GLN A 145 9.12 11.21 8.32
C GLN A 145 8.93 10.05 9.30
N THR A 146 8.10 9.07 8.93
CA THR A 146 7.88 7.86 9.73
C THR A 146 9.19 7.12 9.97
N LEU A 147 10.04 6.96 8.96
CA LEU A 147 11.30 6.24 9.08
C LEU A 147 12.30 6.92 10.02
N PHE A 148 12.31 8.26 10.08
CA PHE A 148 13.14 8.99 11.04
C PHE A 148 12.77 8.73 12.50
N GLU A 149 11.51 8.38 12.79
CA GLU A 149 11.08 7.99 14.15
C GLU A 149 11.64 6.62 14.58
N TYR A 150 12.08 5.80 13.61
CA TYR A 150 12.64 4.45 13.84
C TYR A 150 14.13 4.36 13.49
N ASP A 151 14.85 5.49 13.50
CA ASP A 151 16.28 5.53 13.17
C ASP A 151 17.10 4.63 14.12
N GLY A 152 18.07 3.89 13.56
CA GLY A 152 18.97 3.02 14.32
C GLY A 152 19.39 1.72 13.63
N ASN A 153 18.76 1.35 12.50
CA ASN A 153 19.11 0.15 11.73
C ASN A 153 19.65 0.53 10.34
N GLN A 154 20.68 -0.18 9.86
CA GLN A 154 21.25 -0.04 8.51
C GLN A 154 20.20 -0.12 7.39
N LEU A 155 19.17 -0.97 7.54
CA LEU A 155 18.07 -1.07 6.58
C LEU A 155 17.24 0.22 6.55
N ILE A 156 16.88 0.78 7.71
CA ILE A 156 16.13 2.05 7.80
C ILE A 156 16.94 3.17 7.15
N GLN A 157 18.25 3.21 7.41
CA GLN A 157 19.16 4.17 6.79
C GLN A 157 19.24 4.03 5.26
N ALA A 158 19.20 2.80 4.73
CA ALA A 158 19.12 2.57 3.29
C ALA A 158 17.80 3.08 2.69
N ARG A 159 16.67 2.84 3.37
CA ARG A 159 15.34 3.32 2.97
C ARG A 159 15.26 4.85 2.98
N ILE A 160 15.77 5.49 4.03
CA ILE A 160 15.87 6.96 4.15
C ILE A 160 16.66 7.55 2.98
N ARG A 161 17.84 7.00 2.67
CA ARG A 161 18.65 7.46 1.52
C ARG A 161 17.91 7.30 0.19
N HIS A 162 17.20 6.18 0.01
CA HIS A 162 16.45 5.91 -1.21
C HIS A 162 15.31 6.92 -1.42
N LEU A 163 14.48 7.17 -0.40
CA LEU A 163 13.38 8.13 -0.49
C LEU A 163 13.88 9.56 -0.71
N ASN A 164 14.95 9.98 -0.03
CA ASN A 164 15.58 11.28 -0.27
C ASN A 164 16.03 11.44 -1.73
N HIS A 165 16.63 10.39 -2.31
CA HIS A 165 17.02 10.40 -3.72
C HIS A 165 15.80 10.54 -4.66
N CYS A 166 14.71 9.80 -4.40
CA CYS A 166 13.47 9.92 -5.18
C CYS A 166 12.85 11.33 -5.09
N LEU A 167 12.83 11.93 -3.90
CA LEU A 167 12.31 13.28 -3.67
C LEU A 167 13.16 14.35 -4.35
N ALA A 168 14.49 14.25 -4.25
CA ALA A 168 15.41 15.16 -4.93
C ALA A 168 15.23 15.12 -6.46
N ALA A 169 15.06 13.92 -7.03
CA ALA A 169 14.83 13.76 -8.47
C ALA A 169 13.48 14.35 -8.93
N LYS A 170 12.44 14.31 -8.08
CA LYS A 170 11.12 14.91 -8.35
C LYS A 170 11.18 16.43 -8.48
N ASN A 171 12.04 17.07 -7.67
CA ASN A 171 12.16 18.54 -7.62
C ASN A 171 13.01 19.13 -8.76
N GLN A 172 13.56 18.30 -9.64
CA GLN A 172 14.34 18.71 -10.81
C GLN A 172 13.54 18.67 -12.12
N VAL A 173 12.27 18.26 -12.07
CA VAL A 173 11.34 18.14 -13.20
C VAL A 173 10.22 19.17 -13.04
#